data_AF-A0A2S6NA71-F1
#
_entry.id   AF-A0A2S6NA71-F1
#
_cell.length_a   1.000
_cell.length_b   1.000
_cell.length_c   1.000
_cell.angle_alpha   90.00
_cell.angle_beta   90.00
_cell.angle_gamma   90.00
#
_symmetry.space_group_name_H-M   'P 1'
#
loop_
_entity.id
_entity.type
_entity.pdbx_description
1 polymer ?
#
loop_
_entity_poly.entity_id
_entity_poly.type
_entity_poly.pdbx_seq_one_letter_code
_entity_poly.pdbx_strand_id
1 'polypeptide(L)'
;MMREWDPIGVSDDPEAWDEYDAYAGRVYVMLMDERASAEAIAAYLDAAATGHMGLSPSHLLTEASRTTADTLVALRPEFELH
;
A
#
# COMPACT_ATOMS: atom_id res chain seq x y z
N MET A 1 -1.88 6.34 6.60
CA MET A 1 -1.00 5.47 5.80
C MET A 1 -1.77 4.58 4.82
N MET A 2 -2.33 3.42 5.17
CA MET A 2 -3.13 2.66 4.17
C MET A 2 -4.43 3.35 3.73
N ARG A 3 -5.00 4.20 4.60
CA ARG A 3 -6.12 5.08 4.26
C ARG A 3 -5.79 6.10 3.16
N GLU A 4 -4.50 6.44 2.96
CA GLU A 4 -4.08 7.38 1.91
C GLU A 4 -3.91 6.69 0.56
N TRP A 5 -3.64 5.38 0.56
CA TRP A 5 -3.61 4.59 -0.66
C TRP A 5 -5.02 4.40 -1.23
N ASP A 6 -5.99 4.11 -0.33
CA ASP A 6 -7.40 3.77 -0.57
C ASP A 6 -7.93 4.01 -2.00
N PRO A 7 -7.60 3.11 -2.95
CA PRO A 7 -7.86 3.36 -4.36
C PRO A 7 -9.34 3.22 -4.74
N ILE A 8 -10.14 2.66 -3.84
CA ILE A 8 -11.59 2.44 -3.98
C ILE A 8 -12.43 3.34 -3.07
N GLY A 9 -11.80 4.10 -2.17
CA GLY A 9 -12.50 5.06 -1.31
C GLY A 9 -13.35 4.42 -0.21
N VAL A 10 -12.99 3.22 0.28
CA VAL A 10 -13.76 2.47 1.29
C VAL A 10 -13.09 2.44 2.66
N SER A 11 -12.06 3.25 2.90
CA SER A 11 -11.35 3.31 4.18
C SER A 11 -12.22 3.71 5.38
N ASP A 12 -13.42 4.24 5.13
CA ASP A 12 -14.46 4.54 6.10
C ASP A 12 -15.48 3.40 6.30
N ASP A 13 -15.43 2.34 5.49
CA ASP A 13 -16.24 1.13 5.62
C ASP A 13 -15.50 0.07 6.46
N PRO A 14 -15.94 -0.22 7.70
CA PRO A 14 -15.29 -1.18 8.57
C PRO A 14 -15.30 -2.62 8.04
N GLU A 15 -16.24 -2.97 7.15
CA GLU A 15 -16.32 -4.32 6.58
C GLU A 15 -15.20 -4.61 5.57
N ALA A 16 -14.55 -3.58 5.04
CA ALA A 16 -13.43 -3.71 4.10
C ALA A 16 -12.05 -3.81 4.79
N TRP A 17 -11.99 -3.74 6.12
CA TRP A 17 -10.70 -3.60 6.83
C TRP A 17 -9.87 -4.89 6.88
N ASP A 18 -10.51 -6.06 6.87
CA ASP A 18 -9.80 -7.34 7.00
C ASP A 18 -8.91 -7.66 5.77
N GLU A 19 -9.40 -7.36 4.57
CA GLU A 19 -8.63 -7.48 3.33
C GLU A 19 -7.51 -6.43 3.27
N TYR A 20 -7.77 -5.21 3.75
CA TYR A 20 -6.75 -4.17 3.82
C TYR A 20 -5.63 -4.54 4.80
N ASP A 21 -5.96 -5.08 5.97
CA ASP A 21 -4.98 -5.51 6.98
C ASP A 21 -3.97 -6.53 6.41
N ALA A 22 -4.43 -7.43 5.53
CA ALA A 22 -3.54 -8.37 4.83
C ALA A 22 -2.54 -7.64 3.91
N TYR A 23 -2.98 -6.63 3.17
CA TYR A 23 -2.10 -5.81 2.33
C TYR A 23 -1.13 -4.98 3.17
N ALA A 24 -1.57 -4.36 4.27
CA ALA A 24 -0.68 -3.65 5.20
C ALA A 24 0.39 -4.56 5.76
N GLY A 25 0.00 -5.74 6.23
CA GLY A 25 0.93 -6.71 6.81
C GLY A 25 2.03 -7.06 5.82
N ARG A 26 1.67 -7.32 4.56
CA ARG A 26 2.66 -7.62 3.52
C ARG A 26 3.54 -6.42 3.19
N VAL A 27 2.97 -5.22 3.06
CA VAL A 27 3.72 -3.98 2.82
C VAL A 27 4.69 -3.70 3.96
N TYR A 28 4.29 -3.93 5.21
CA TYR A 28 5.15 -3.78 6.37
C TYR A 28 6.35 -4.73 6.32
N VAL A 29 6.13 -6.01 6.01
CA VAL A 29 7.22 -6.99 5.81
C VAL A 29 8.14 -6.55 4.67
N MET A 30 7.59 -6.11 3.54
CA MET A 30 8.39 -5.59 2.43
C MET A 30 9.24 -4.38 2.85
N LEU A 31 8.66 -3.45 3.62
CA LEU A 31 9.31 -2.24 4.07
C LEU A 31 10.42 -2.50 5.09
N MET A 32 10.13 -3.31 6.11
CA MET A 32 10.97 -3.47 7.30
C MET A 32 11.91 -4.66 7.22
N ASP A 33 11.40 -5.83 6.83
CA ASP A 33 12.19 -7.06 6.78
C ASP A 33 12.98 -7.18 5.46
N GLU A 34 12.31 -6.93 4.33
CA GLU A 34 12.93 -7.07 3.00
C GLU A 34 13.65 -5.81 2.53
N ARG A 35 13.45 -4.68 3.21
CA ARG A 35 14.01 -3.35 2.84
C ARG A 35 13.70 -2.94 1.40
N ALA A 36 12.55 -3.36 0.89
CA ALA A 36 12.10 -3.13 -0.47
C ALA A 36 12.12 -1.65 -0.87
N SER A 37 12.33 -1.36 -2.15
CA SER A 37 12.27 0.01 -2.66
C SER A 37 10.82 0.49 -2.80
N ALA A 38 10.64 1.80 -2.97
CA ALA A 38 9.33 2.38 -3.22
C ALA A 38 8.71 1.80 -4.50
N GLU A 39 9.49 1.54 -5.54
CA GLU A 39 9.00 0.93 -6.78
C GLU A 39 8.46 -0.49 -6.55
N ALA A 40 9.14 -1.29 -5.73
CA ALA A 40 8.69 -2.65 -5.43
C ALA A 40 7.39 -2.66 -4.60
N ILE A 41 7.27 -1.74 -3.64
CA ILE A 41 6.05 -1.58 -2.83
C ILE A 41 4.90 -1.06 -3.70
N ALA A 42 5.14 -0.06 -4.55
CA ALA A 42 4.13 0.46 -5.48
C ALA A 42 3.63 -0.61 -6.45
N ALA A 43 4.54 -1.43 -7.00
CA ALA A 43 4.16 -2.54 -7.88
C ALA A 43 3.31 -3.60 -7.17
N TYR A 44 3.61 -3.88 -5.89
CA TYR A 44 2.78 -4.77 -5.08
C TYR A 44 1.37 -4.19 -4.86
N LEU A 45 1.28 -2.91 -4.52
CA LEU A 45 0.01 -2.21 -4.33
C LEU A 45 -0.83 -2.21 -5.62
N ASP A 46 -0.25 -1.88 -6.77
CA ASP A 46 -0.93 -1.95 -8.07
C ASP A 46 -1.42 -3.37 -8.39
N ALA A 47 -0.61 -4.39 -8.10
CA ALA A 47 -1.00 -5.78 -8.29
C ALA A 47 -2.14 -6.20 -7.35
N ALA A 48 -2.14 -5.73 -6.11
CA ALA A 48 -3.22 -6.00 -5.16
C ALA A 48 -4.53 -5.34 -5.61
N ALA A 49 -4.50 -4.07 -6.00
CA ALA A 49 -5.67 -3.36 -6.48
C ALA A 49 -6.24 -3.97 -7.77
N THR A 50 -5.40 -4.38 -8.72
CA THR A 50 -5.88 -4.92 -10.00
C THR A 50 -6.24 -6.40 -9.93
N GLY A 51 -5.50 -7.19 -9.16
CA GLY A 51 -5.66 -8.64 -9.07
C GLY A 51 -6.65 -9.09 -8.00
N HIS A 52 -6.61 -8.48 -6.81
CA HIS A 52 -7.46 -8.86 -5.69
C HIS A 52 -8.73 -8.00 -5.57
N MET A 53 -8.62 -6.68 -5.78
CA MET A 53 -9.78 -5.77 -5.73
C MET A 53 -10.49 -5.64 -7.10
N GLY A 54 -9.93 -6.20 -8.17
CA GLY A 54 -10.55 -6.22 -9.50
C GLY A 54 -10.59 -4.86 -10.20
N LEU A 55 -9.78 -3.89 -9.77
CA LEU A 55 -9.73 -2.56 -10.38
C LEU A 55 -9.07 -2.60 -11.75
N SER A 56 -9.55 -1.75 -12.65
CA SER A 56 -8.88 -1.53 -13.93
C SER A 56 -7.61 -0.71 -13.70
N PRO A 57 -6.48 -1.08 -14.31
CA PRO A 57 -5.27 -0.25 -14.29
C PRO A 57 -5.60 1.16 -14.77
N SER A 58 -5.19 2.17 -14.00
CA SER A 58 -5.39 3.57 -14.34
C SER A 58 -4.22 4.40 -13.85
N HIS A 59 -3.99 5.54 -14.50
CA HIS A 59 -2.95 6.47 -14.07
C HIS A 59 -3.16 6.94 -12.63
N LEU A 60 -4.41 7.10 -12.19
CA LEU A 60 -4.73 7.48 -10.82
C LEU A 60 -4.34 6.40 -9.82
N LEU A 61 -4.63 5.13 -10.12
CA LEU A 61 -4.22 4.01 -9.27
C LEU A 61 -2.69 3.92 -9.15
N THR A 62 -1.99 3.99 -10.27
CA THR A 62 -0.52 3.93 -10.28
C THR A 62 0.11 5.10 -9.52
N GLU A 63 -0.41 6.32 -9.67
CA GLU A 63 0.07 7.48 -8.90
C GLU A 63 -0.23 7.35 -7.39
N ALA A 64 -1.39 6.80 -7.02
CA ALA A 64 -1.75 6.56 -5.62
C ALA A 64 -0.84 5.50 -4.97
N SER A 65 -0.60 4.37 -5.65
CA SER A 65 0.32 3.32 -5.22
C SER A 65 1.75 3.85 -5.07
N ARG A 66 2.22 4.65 -6.04
CA ARG A 66 3.54 5.27 -5.99
C ARG A 66 3.68 6.26 -4.84
N THR A 67 2.75 7.19 -4.70
CA THR A 67 2.78 8.20 -3.62
C THR A 67 2.80 7.55 -2.25
N THR A 68 1.94 6.54 -2.05
CA THR A 68 1.90 5.77 -0.80
C THR A 68 3.24 5.09 -0.52
N ALA A 69 3.82 4.43 -1.54
CA ALA A 69 5.10 3.76 -1.40
C ALA A 69 6.24 4.72 -1.07
N ASP A 70 6.28 5.89 -1.71
CA ASP A 70 7.29 6.92 -1.43
C ASP A 70 7.17 7.41 0.03
N THR A 71 5.95 7.63 0.52
CA THR A 71 5.70 8.01 1.92
C THR A 71 6.11 6.91 2.90
N LEU A 72 5.79 5.64 2.60
CA LEU A 72 6.21 4.47 3.39
C LEU A 72 7.73 4.39 3.54
N VAL A 73 8.45 4.54 2.43
CA VAL A 73 9.92 4.49 2.44
C VAL A 73 10.51 5.69 3.19
N ALA A 74 9.95 6.89 3.01
CA ALA A 74 10.41 8.09 3.70
C ALA A 74 10.26 7.98 5.23
N LEU A 75 9.18 7.32 5.70
CA LEU A 75 8.90 7.12 7.13
C LEU A 75 9.60 5.90 7.73
N ARG A 76 10.34 5.11 6.94
CA ARG A 76 11.09 3.94 7.43
C ARG A 76 11.95 4.20 8.67
N PRO A 77 12.73 5.30 8.76
CA PRO A 77 13.54 5.57 9.96
C PRO A 77 12.71 5.74 11.23
N GLU A 78 11.47 6.19 11.11
CA GLU A 78 10.57 6.40 12.26
C GLU A 78 10.08 5.05 12.81
N PHE A 79 9.86 4.06 11.94
CA PHE A 79 9.49 2.70 12.36
C PHE A 79 10.64 1.92 13.01
N GLU A 80 11.89 2.33 12.80
CA GLU A 80 13.06 1.68 13.41
C GLU A 80 13.33 2.15 14.84
N LEU A 81 12.72 3.26 15.27
CA LEU A 81 12.90 3.86 16.58
C LEU A 81 11.96 3.29 17.65
N HIS A 82 11.16 2.26 17.30
CA HIS A 82 10.14 1.66 18.17
C HIS A 82 10.28 0.15 18.29
#